data_AF-A0A2T3FPX6-F1
#
_entry.id   AF-A0A2T3FPX6-F1
#
_cell.length_a   1.000
_cell.length_b   1.000
_cell.length_c   1.000
_cell.angle_alpha   90.00
_cell.angle_beta   90.00
_cell.angle_gamma   90.00
#
_symmetry.space_group_name_H-M   'P 1'
#
loop_
_entity.id
_entity.type
_entity.pdbx_description
1 polymer ?
#
loop_
_entity_poly.entity_id
_entity_poly.type
_entity_poly.pdbx_seq_one_letter_code
_entity_poly.pdbx_strand_id
1 'polypeptide(L)'
;MKYLKEVTIIFGITMLGEFLNYLLPFPVPSGVYGLFILLLLLCTGALHTEDVAEVGDFFLDTMPIMFIPAGVGLLDSVQEAESILVPLTVITVISTVFVMVATGCVAQSIIRRKNKGGAKA
;
A
#
# COMPACT_ATOMS: atom_id res chain seq x y z
N MET A 1 28.61 4.18 1.95
CA MET A 1 27.71 5.35 1.91
C MET A 1 26.40 5.11 1.15
N LYS A 2 26.30 4.02 0.35
CA LYS A 2 25.08 3.67 -0.40
C LYS A 2 23.83 3.64 0.48
N TYR A 3 23.81 2.81 1.54
CA TYR A 3 22.69 2.71 2.48
C TYR A 3 22.25 4.05 3.09
N LEU A 4 23.20 4.93 3.42
CA LEU A 4 22.87 6.26 3.96
C LEU A 4 22.11 7.12 2.94
N LYS A 5 22.48 7.01 1.65
CA LYS A 5 21.78 7.68 0.54
C LYS A 5 20.36 7.15 0.40
N GLU A 6 20.19 5.83 0.38
CA GLU A 6 18.88 5.20 0.21
C GLU A 6 17.94 5.54 1.38
N VAL A 7 18.42 5.43 2.63
CA VAL A 7 17.67 5.84 3.83
C VAL A 7 17.25 7.30 3.72
N THR A 8 18.18 8.19 3.33
CA THR A 8 17.89 9.63 3.22
C THR A 8 16.83 9.90 2.14
N ILE A 9 16.88 9.19 1.02
CA ILE A 9 15.88 9.31 -0.05
C ILE A 9 14.51 8.86 0.46
N ILE A 10 14.42 7.67 1.08
CA ILE A 10 13.16 7.11 1.59
C ILE A 10 12.55 8.06 2.63
N PHE A 11 13.32 8.44 3.65
CA PHE A 11 12.83 9.36 4.70
C PHE A 11 12.53 10.76 4.16
N GLY A 12 13.32 11.26 3.19
CA GLY A 12 13.07 12.54 2.55
C GLY A 12 11.73 12.56 1.82
N ILE A 13 11.40 11.49 1.07
CA ILE A 13 10.12 11.34 0.39
C ILE A 13 8.98 11.20 1.40
N THR A 14 9.17 10.43 2.49
CA THR A 14 8.18 10.31 3.56
C THR A 14 7.88 11.66 4.21
N MET A 15 8.91 12.47 4.52
CA MET A 15 8.72 13.82 5.06
C MET A 15 8.00 14.75 4.10
N LEU A 16 8.31 14.68 2.80
CA LEU A 16 7.58 15.45 1.78
C LEU A 16 6.11 15.02 1.69
N GLY A 17 5.82 13.71 1.81
CA GLY A 17 4.46 13.18 1.87
C GLY A 17 3.67 13.70 3.08
N GLU A 18 4.31 13.77 4.25
CA GLU A 18 3.72 14.34 5.47
C GLU A 18 3.47 15.85 5.32
N PHE A 19 4.43 16.58 4.77
CA PHE A 19 4.28 18.01 4.50
C PHE A 19 3.12 18.30 3.53
N LEU A 20 2.98 17.50 2.48
CA LEU A 20 1.86 17.59 1.55
C LEU A 20 0.53 17.23 2.20
N ASN A 21 0.51 16.21 3.07
CA ASN A 21 -0.69 15.84 3.82
C ASN A 21 -1.15 16.96 4.76
N TYR A 22 -0.21 17.65 5.41
CA TYR A 22 -0.52 18.81 6.24
C TYR A 22 -1.08 19.99 5.43
N LEU A 23 -0.55 20.21 4.23
CA LEU A 23 -0.92 21.35 3.38
C LEU A 23 -2.22 21.11 2.58
N LEU A 24 -2.48 19.86 2.18
CA LEU A 24 -3.64 19.47 1.37
C LEU A 24 -4.72 18.85 2.26
N PRO A 25 -5.94 19.40 2.30
CA PRO A 25 -7.01 18.94 3.18
C PRO A 25 -7.73 17.66 2.67
N PHE A 26 -7.04 16.76 1.97
CA PHE A 26 -7.64 15.52 1.49
C PHE A 26 -7.59 14.42 2.57
N PRO A 27 -8.62 13.56 2.68
CA PRO A 27 -8.68 12.46 3.64
C PRO A 27 -7.84 11.26 3.18
N VAL A 28 -6.58 11.51 2.82
CA VAL A 28 -5.66 10.51 2.28
C VAL A 28 -4.47 10.39 3.23
N PRO A 29 -4.05 9.17 3.64
CA PRO A 29 -2.87 9.01 4.50
C PRO A 29 -1.59 9.56 3.86
N SER A 30 -0.68 10.10 4.66
CA SER A 30 0.61 10.65 4.19
C SER A 30 1.44 9.63 3.39
N GLY A 31 1.37 8.35 3.75
CA GLY A 31 2.04 7.26 3.01
C GLY A 31 1.63 7.16 1.54
N VAL A 32 0.39 7.49 1.19
CA VAL A 32 -0.07 7.48 -0.21
C VAL A 32 0.59 8.60 -1.02
N TYR A 33 0.77 9.78 -0.43
CA TYR A 33 1.50 10.88 -1.07
C TYR A 33 2.96 10.52 -1.32
N GLY A 34 3.63 9.92 -0.33
CA GLY A 34 5.00 9.43 -0.49
C GLY A 34 5.13 8.43 -1.64
N LEU A 35 4.15 7.53 -1.79
CA LEU A 35 4.12 6.54 -2.87
C LEU A 35 3.98 7.20 -4.25
N PHE A 36 3.10 8.20 -4.40
CA PHE A 36 2.98 8.94 -5.65
C PHE A 36 4.23 9.75 -5.98
N ILE A 37 4.86 10.40 -4.99
CA ILE A 37 6.12 11.13 -5.18
C ILE A 37 7.23 10.18 -5.67
N LEU A 38 7.42 9.05 -4.97
CA LEU A 38 8.43 8.06 -5.36
C LEU A 38 8.16 7.50 -6.76
N LEU A 39 6.90 7.21 -7.07
CA LEU A 39 6.49 6.74 -8.41
C LEU A 39 6.81 7.78 -9.49
N LEU A 40 6.50 9.05 -9.26
CA LEU A 40 6.82 10.13 -10.21
C LEU A 40 8.33 10.29 -10.42
N LEU A 41 9.12 10.19 -9.35
CA LEU A 41 10.58 10.24 -9.44
C LEU A 41 11.16 9.06 -10.23
N LEU A 42 10.61 7.86 -10.07
CA LEU A 42 10.96 6.68 -10.87
C LEU A 42 10.53 6.83 -12.33
N CYS A 43 9.31 7.30 -12.59
CA CYS A 43 8.80 7.51 -13.96
C CYS A 43 9.56 8.59 -14.72
N THR A 44 10.03 9.64 -14.03
CA THR A 44 10.82 10.73 -14.64
C THR A 44 12.29 10.36 -14.84
N GLY A 45 12.75 9.21 -14.33
CA GLY A 45 14.15 8.78 -14.38
C GLY A 45 15.08 9.59 -13.47
N ALA A 46 14.53 10.45 -12.61
CA ALA A 46 15.29 11.20 -11.61
C ALA A 46 15.87 10.28 -10.53
N LEU A 47 15.25 9.11 -10.34
CA LEU A 47 15.66 8.08 -9.40
C LEU A 47 15.66 6.72 -10.11
N HIS A 48 16.68 5.89 -9.86
CA HIS A 48 16.65 4.49 -10.29
C HIS A 48 16.20 3.61 -9.12
N THR A 49 15.63 2.43 -9.43
CA THR A 49 15.23 1.46 -8.41
C THR A 49 16.41 1.03 -7.52
N GLU A 50 17.61 0.98 -8.09
CA GLU A 50 18.88 0.69 -7.42
C GLU A 50 19.23 1.67 -6.29
N ASP A 51 18.65 2.88 -6.30
CA ASP A 51 18.89 3.92 -5.31
C ASP A 51 18.08 3.76 -4.02
N VAL A 52 17.12 2.83 -3.99
CA VAL A 52 16.21 2.61 -2.85
C VAL A 52 15.90 1.14 -2.56
N ALA A 53 16.26 0.22 -3.46
CA ALA A 53 15.86 -1.19 -3.37
C ALA A 53 16.47 -1.91 -2.15
N GLU A 54 17.74 -1.68 -1.83
CA GLU A 54 18.45 -2.49 -0.83
C GLU A 54 17.97 -2.17 0.59
N VAL A 55 17.81 -0.88 0.91
CA VAL A 55 17.23 -0.43 2.18
C VAL A 55 15.72 -0.63 2.20
N GLY A 56 15.04 -0.45 1.07
CA GLY A 56 13.61 -0.72 0.93
C GLY A 56 13.27 -2.16 1.29
N ASP A 57 13.98 -3.12 0.69
CA ASP A 57 13.82 -4.56 0.95
C ASP A 57 14.11 -4.88 2.42
N PHE A 58 15.17 -4.30 3.00
CA PHE A 58 15.46 -4.46 4.43
C PHE A 58 14.29 -4.00 5.33
N PHE A 59 13.65 -2.87 5.01
CA PHE A 59 12.48 -2.41 5.76
C PHE A 59 11.26 -3.32 5.55
N LEU A 60 11.06 -3.83 4.34
CA LEU A 60 9.99 -4.79 4.04
C LEU A 60 10.20 -6.11 4.80
N ASP A 61 11.43 -6.61 4.88
CA ASP A 61 11.78 -7.82 5.63
C ASP A 61 11.57 -7.65 7.14
N THR A 62 11.82 -6.45 7.66
CA THR A 62 11.65 -6.13 9.10
C THR A 62 10.21 -5.69 9.43
N MET A 63 9.36 -5.45 8.44
CA MET A 63 7.98 -4.98 8.60
C MET A 63 7.14 -5.82 9.57
N PRO A 64 7.20 -7.18 9.58
CA PRO A 64 6.43 -7.98 10.54
C PRO A 64 6.80 -7.68 12.01
N ILE A 65 8.07 -7.43 12.30
CA ILE A 65 8.54 -7.12 13.65
C ILE A 65 8.03 -5.74 14.09
N MET A 66 7.99 -4.76 13.17
CA MET A 66 7.43 -3.43 13.42
C MET A 66 5.92 -3.45 13.72
N PHE A 67 5.19 -4.51 13.33
CA PHE A 67 3.76 -4.66 13.65
C PHE A 67 3.49 -5.25 15.05
N ILE A 68 4.48 -5.87 15.70
CA ILE A 68 4.29 -6.47 17.02
C ILE A 68 3.77 -5.46 18.06
N PRO A 69 4.35 -4.25 18.20
CA PRO A 69 3.85 -3.25 19.15
C PRO A 69 2.41 -2.82 18.87
N ALA A 70 2.05 -2.65 17.60
CA ALA A 70 0.69 -2.31 17.19
C ALA A 70 -0.29 -3.45 17.55
N GLY A 71 0.12 -4.70 17.34
CA GLY A 71 -0.68 -5.87 17.73
C GLY A 71 -0.87 -6.00 19.25
N VAL A 72 0.18 -5.76 20.03
CA VAL A 72 0.10 -5.77 21.51
C VAL A 72 -0.83 -4.65 22.00
N GLY A 73 -0.77 -3.45 21.41
CA GLY A 73 -1.70 -2.37 21.77
C GLY A 73 -3.17 -2.70 21.47
N LEU A 74 -3.44 -3.55 20.48
CA LEU A 74 -4.80 -4.04 20.22
C LEU A 74 -5.28 -4.99 21.32
N LEU A 75 -4.38 -5.74 21.98
CA LEU A 75 -4.74 -6.69 23.04
C LEU A 75 -5.45 -6.00 24.22
N ASP A 76 -5.08 -4.76 24.52
CA ASP A 76 -5.71 -3.95 25.57
C ASP A 76 -7.21 -3.69 25.31
N SER A 77 -7.65 -3.75 24.04
CA SER A 77 -9.05 -3.53 23.62
C SER A 77 -9.78 -4.84 23.24
N VAL A 78 -9.15 -6.01 23.40
CA VAL A 78 -9.73 -7.30 22.96
C VAL A 78 -11.00 -7.66 23.73
N GLN A 79 -11.14 -7.23 24.98
CA GLN A 79 -12.32 -7.52 25.80
C GLN A 79 -13.60 -6.88 25.23
N GLU A 80 -13.49 -5.69 24.63
CA GLU A 80 -14.60 -5.02 23.93
C GLU A 80 -14.84 -5.67 22.56
N ALA A 81 -13.77 -6.17 21.93
CA ALA A 81 -13.82 -6.81 20.62
C ALA A 81 -14.42 -8.22 20.65
N GLU A 82 -14.39 -8.96 21.77
CA GLU A 82 -14.91 -10.35 21.87
C GLU A 82 -16.33 -10.50 21.33
N SER A 83 -17.19 -9.51 21.57
CA SER A 83 -18.58 -9.51 21.09
C SER A 83 -18.72 -9.32 19.57
N ILE A 84 -17.69 -8.77 18.91
CA ILE A 84 -17.68 -8.42 17.49
C ILE A 84 -16.77 -9.35 16.69
N LEU A 85 -15.85 -10.10 17.31
CA LEU A 85 -14.86 -10.97 16.63
C LEU A 85 -15.49 -11.92 15.61
N VAL A 86 -16.59 -12.59 15.97
CA VAL A 86 -17.29 -13.53 15.07
C VAL A 86 -17.91 -12.78 13.87
N PRO A 87 -18.76 -11.74 14.08
CA PRO A 87 -19.24 -10.89 12.98
C PRO A 87 -18.12 -10.31 12.10
N LEU A 88 -17.04 -9.79 12.71
CA LEU A 88 -15.89 -9.19 12.03
C LEU A 88 -15.17 -10.20 11.13
N THR A 89 -14.93 -11.41 11.62
CA THR A 89 -14.24 -12.44 10.85
C THR A 89 -15.09 -12.87 9.65
N VAL A 90 -16.38 -13.11 9.87
CA VAL A 90 -17.31 -13.52 8.81
C VAL A 90 -17.43 -12.44 7.74
N ILE A 91 -17.66 -11.17 8.14
CA ILE A 91 -17.79 -10.08 7.17
C ILE A 91 -16.48 -9.83 6.41
N THR A 92 -15.33 -9.96 7.06
CA THR A 92 -14.01 -9.77 6.43
C THR A 92 -13.75 -10.85 5.38
N VAL A 93 -14.00 -12.12 5.70
CA VAL A 93 -13.81 -13.22 4.75
C VAL A 93 -14.76 -13.09 3.56
N ILE A 94 -16.06 -12.84 3.81
CA ILE A 94 -17.06 -12.72 2.74
C ILE A 94 -16.76 -11.52 1.85
N SER A 95 -16.49 -10.35 2.43
CA SER A 95 -16.18 -9.13 1.66
C SER A 95 -14.89 -9.26 0.86
N THR A 96 -13.85 -9.89 1.42
CA THR A 96 -12.58 -10.14 0.71
C THR A 96 -12.81 -11.02 -0.52
N VAL A 97 -13.51 -12.14 -0.36
CA VAL A 97 -13.84 -13.04 -1.48
C VAL A 97 -14.71 -12.30 -2.50
N PHE A 98 -15.71 -11.56 -2.05
CA PHE A 98 -16.60 -10.80 -2.92
C PHE A 98 -15.86 -9.76 -3.75
N VAL A 99 -15.00 -8.94 -3.14
CA VAL A 99 -14.20 -7.91 -3.82
C VAL A 99 -13.24 -8.56 -4.82
N MET A 100 -12.60 -9.69 -4.45
CA MET A 100 -11.70 -10.42 -5.34
C MET A 100 -12.44 -10.96 -6.58
N VAL A 101 -13.61 -11.58 -6.38
CA VAL A 101 -14.45 -12.09 -7.48
C VAL A 101 -14.95 -10.95 -8.37
N ALA A 102 -15.49 -9.88 -7.78
CA ALA A 102 -16.00 -8.75 -8.52
C ALA A 102 -14.91 -8.08 -9.38
N THR A 103 -13.74 -7.81 -8.78
CA THR A 103 -12.59 -7.23 -9.49
C THR A 103 -12.11 -8.15 -10.61
N GLY A 104 -12.02 -9.45 -10.35
CA GLY A 104 -11.65 -10.46 -11.35
C GLY A 104 -12.64 -10.52 -12.52
N CYS A 105 -13.95 -10.53 -12.24
CA CYS A 105 -14.99 -10.52 -13.26
C CYS A 105 -14.95 -9.24 -14.12
N VAL A 106 -14.77 -8.08 -13.49
CA VAL A 106 -14.67 -6.80 -14.20
C VAL A 106 -13.43 -6.78 -15.11
N ALA A 107 -12.26 -7.16 -14.59
CA ALA A 107 -11.04 -7.23 -15.37
C ALA A 107 -11.17 -8.21 -16.56
N GLN A 108 -11.71 -9.40 -16.33
CA GLN A 108 -11.97 -10.39 -17.39
C GLN A 108 -12.98 -9.90 -18.43
N SER A 109 -14.02 -9.18 -18.01
CA SER A 109 -15.02 -8.60 -18.91
C SER A 109 -14.40 -7.55 -19.83
N ILE A 110 -13.56 -6.65 -19.29
CA ILE A 110 -12.83 -5.64 -20.08
C ILE A 110 -11.90 -6.32 -21.10
N ILE A 111 -11.13 -7.33 -20.68
CA ILE A 111 -10.21 -8.07 -21.55
C ILE A 111 -10.98 -8.79 -22.67
N ARG A 112 -12.07 -9.49 -22.34
CA ARG A 112 -12.91 -10.20 -23.33
C ARG A 112 -13.56 -9.25 -24.33
N ARG A 113 -13.99 -8.06 -23.89
CA ARG A 113 -14.54 -7.02 -24.79
C ARG A 113 -13.47 -6.49 -25.74
N LYS A 114 -12.25 -6.27 -25.28
CA LYS A 114 -11.13 -5.85 -26.14
C LYS A 114 -10.79 -6.90 -27.20
N ASN A 115 -10.76 -8.18 -26.83
CA ASN A 115 -10.45 -9.27 -27.78
C ASN A 115 -11.56 -9.52 -28.81
N LYS A 116 -12.84 -9.29 -28.47
CA LYS A 116 -13.95 -9.39 -29.45
C LYS A 116 -13.97 -8.24 -30.46
N GLY A 117 -13.40 -7.07 -30.12
CA GLY A 117 -13.24 -5.93 -31.03
C GLY A 117 -12.08 -6.05 -32.02
N GLY A 118 -11.09 -6.89 -31.73
CA GLY A 118 -9.91 -7.12 -32.59
C GLY A 118 -10.08 -8.23 -33.64
N ALA A 119 -11.20 -8.96 -33.63
CA ALA A 119 -11.49 -10.02 -34.62
C ALA A 119 -12.23 -9.53 -35.89
N LYS A 120 -12.25 -8.21 -36.12
CA LYS A 120 -12.79 -7.55 -37.32
C LYS A 120 -11.84 -6.48 -37.87
N ALA A 121 -10.54 -6.75 -37.86
CA ALA A 121 -9.57 -6.03 -38.68
C ALA A 121 -8.85 -7.05 -39.56
#